data_AF-A0A0J9E9U7-F1
#
_entry.id   AF-A0A0J9E9U7-F1
#
_cell.length_a   1.000
_cell.length_b   1.000
_cell.length_c   1.000
_cell.angle_alpha   90.00
_cell.angle_beta   90.00
_cell.angle_gamma   90.00
#
_symmetry.space_group_name_H-M   'P 1'
#
loop_
_entity.id
_entity.type
_entity.pdbx_description
1 polymer ?
#
loop_
_entity_poly.entity_id
_entity_poly.type
_entity_poly.pdbx_seq_one_letter_code
_entity_poly.pdbx_strand_id
1 'polypeptide(L)'
;MVRQMFLEDLPAAVDQVVQRSGVTLSDLLTDSPWSSVWRGTDPTGFKVVVKHRKREITSAPDAFPAIADVLGTAVPALIKHDPETRTTILAHVAVADGNARATRAEILSAYAESQVAASNNLSRLSQLPVFDPAECLALVNRLAADPNAVPEGLHHSRGNLFRFVQEDARNAIRATLEACSEKILAKTRGLDQARLTLEHTDLNVGNVLLAQGHRPTFIDWDDAVLAPPGLSLHMLFSGAARVAATLLQPGAYKDNAIAQSDAHDLQIYMSKLARIPEFSREFLLESLPVMAVFGTLKYCYDMSFYDLTNDGLGSVVAREATRKFSSLSQACKIMFPASPMTRTQKDPPQRNADCPFVNIKKRPSRAAARFREHGALHVRGAFSVEHIISAFKEVAQSGSKFSADIRAGRALRVGDRRYMLSLDTAGVIGQPETLASPRLVTLMRELLGADCILGSATSVMSLDGSDAQQWHRDNDVLFPEMPSLEVPSYSIAVLLPLVPLNKQNGSTEMVLGSHRTGATEPEIQSRTFPDTKIGDCYLMDCRLLHRGMANNSATARPVISLVYQKPWYRDYQNFNLQSALNISADTLSKFPVEDQPLVRWACGETP
;
A
#
# COMPACT_ATOMS: atom_id res chain seq x y z
N MET A 1 -36.57 37.33 3.86
CA MET A 1 -35.67 38.30 4.54
C MET A 1 -34.19 37.95 4.44
N VAL A 2 -33.75 36.68 4.38
CA VAL A 2 -32.31 36.34 4.23
C VAL A 2 -31.74 36.58 2.80
N ARG A 3 -32.61 36.73 1.78
CA ARG A 3 -32.21 36.96 0.37
C ARG A 3 -31.72 38.38 0.04
N GLN A 4 -31.98 39.38 0.88
CA GLN A 4 -31.69 40.79 0.57
C GLN A 4 -30.42 41.32 1.24
N MET A 5 -29.98 40.71 2.35
CA MET A 5 -28.80 41.15 3.11
C MET A 5 -27.45 40.92 2.40
N PHE A 6 -27.37 40.03 1.41
CA PHE A 6 -26.11 39.70 0.72
C PHE A 6 -25.85 40.49 -0.57
N LEU A 7 -26.79 41.34 -0.99
CA LEU A 7 -26.60 42.27 -2.11
C LEU A 7 -26.18 43.68 -1.63
N GLU A 8 -26.34 43.98 -0.34
CA GLU A 8 -26.01 45.31 0.23
C GLU A 8 -24.50 45.47 0.53
N ASP A 9 -23.75 44.38 0.69
CA ASP A 9 -22.30 44.35 0.93
C ASP A 9 -21.53 43.65 -0.21
N LEU A 10 -21.82 44.01 -1.47
CA LEU A 10 -20.99 43.59 -2.60
C LEU A 10 -19.58 44.18 -2.45
N PRO A 11 -18.50 43.39 -2.61
CA PRO A 11 -17.16 43.96 -2.68
C PRO A 11 -17.15 45.02 -3.78
N ALA A 12 -16.65 46.23 -3.49
CA ALA A 12 -16.66 47.36 -4.42
C ALA A 12 -16.09 47.01 -5.81
N ALA A 13 -15.12 46.09 -5.86
CA ALA A 13 -14.53 45.57 -7.08
C ALA A 13 -15.53 44.75 -7.94
N VAL A 14 -16.44 44.00 -7.33
CA VAL A 14 -17.50 43.24 -8.05
C VAL A 14 -18.57 44.19 -8.57
N ASP A 15 -19.02 45.12 -7.73
CA ASP A 15 -20.04 46.11 -8.09
C ASP A 15 -19.59 46.94 -9.31
N GLN A 16 -18.32 47.36 -9.33
CA GLN A 16 -17.76 48.11 -10.47
C GLN A 16 -17.82 47.32 -11.80
N VAL A 17 -17.50 46.02 -11.79
CA VAL A 17 -17.52 45.19 -13.01
C VAL A 17 -18.94 44.88 -13.46
N VAL A 18 -19.84 44.62 -12.50
CA VAL A 18 -21.26 44.37 -12.74
C VAL A 18 -21.92 45.60 -13.37
N GLN A 19 -21.70 46.79 -12.81
CA GLN A 19 -22.21 48.06 -13.34
C GLN A 19 -21.67 48.36 -14.74
N ARG A 20 -20.35 48.22 -14.95
CA ARG A 20 -19.72 48.42 -16.27
C ARG A 20 -20.26 47.46 -17.34
N SER A 21 -20.72 46.27 -16.93
CA SER A 21 -21.26 45.24 -17.84
C SER A 21 -22.78 45.33 -18.01
N GLY A 22 -23.46 46.22 -17.27
CA GLY A 22 -24.92 46.34 -17.27
C GLY A 22 -25.65 45.11 -16.71
N VAL A 23 -24.96 44.25 -15.96
CA VAL A 23 -25.55 43.05 -15.36
C VAL A 23 -26.32 43.42 -14.10
N THR A 24 -27.48 42.82 -13.90
CA THR A 24 -28.26 42.93 -12.65
C THR A 24 -28.19 41.60 -11.90
N LEU A 25 -27.66 41.61 -10.68
CA LEU A 25 -27.60 40.40 -9.83
C LEU A 25 -28.97 40.07 -9.21
N SER A 26 -29.29 38.79 -9.09
CA SER A 26 -30.57 38.31 -8.54
C SER A 26 -30.41 37.48 -7.26
N ASP A 27 -29.49 36.51 -7.25
CA ASP A 27 -29.32 35.55 -6.16
C ASP A 27 -27.84 35.23 -5.93
N LEU A 28 -27.42 35.09 -4.69
CA LEU A 28 -26.14 34.47 -4.33
C LEU A 28 -26.31 32.94 -4.36
N LEU A 29 -25.55 32.25 -5.22
CA LEU A 29 -25.61 30.80 -5.39
C LEU A 29 -24.70 30.07 -4.41
N THR A 30 -23.46 30.53 -4.29
CA THR A 30 -22.48 29.97 -3.35
C THR A 30 -21.60 31.08 -2.80
N ASP A 31 -21.30 31.01 -1.51
CA ASP A 31 -20.32 31.86 -0.88
C ASP A 31 -19.34 31.01 -0.09
N SER A 32 -18.13 30.92 -0.60
CA SER A 32 -17.05 30.09 -0.06
C SER A 32 -15.87 30.98 0.33
N PRO A 33 -14.87 30.47 1.06
CA PRO A 33 -13.65 31.23 1.34
C PRO A 33 -12.83 31.60 0.09
N TRP A 34 -13.07 30.93 -1.05
CA TRP A 34 -12.34 31.06 -2.32
C TRP A 34 -13.05 31.95 -3.31
N SER A 35 -14.35 31.77 -3.46
CA SER A 35 -15.16 32.52 -4.41
C SER A 35 -16.59 32.75 -3.92
N SER A 36 -17.16 33.83 -4.42
CA SER A 36 -18.59 34.11 -4.35
C SER A 36 -19.15 34.00 -5.76
N VAL A 37 -20.27 33.30 -5.91
CA VAL A 37 -20.93 33.08 -7.19
C VAL A 37 -22.36 33.56 -7.10
N TRP A 38 -22.73 34.47 -7.98
CA TRP A 38 -24.09 35.02 -8.09
C TRP A 38 -24.72 34.65 -9.42
N ARG A 39 -26.05 34.59 -9.43
CA ARG A 39 -26.88 34.61 -10.62
C ARG A 39 -27.29 36.04 -10.93
N GLY A 40 -27.42 36.37 -12.21
CA GLY A 40 -27.95 37.65 -12.66
C GLY A 40 -28.56 37.60 -14.06
N THR A 41 -28.86 38.77 -14.61
CA THR A 41 -29.31 38.99 -15.99
C THR A 41 -28.52 40.11 -16.64
N ASP A 42 -28.17 39.96 -17.91
CA ASP A 42 -27.55 41.02 -18.72
C ASP A 42 -28.60 42.05 -19.21
N PRO A 43 -28.19 43.14 -19.90
CA PRO A 43 -29.11 44.17 -20.41
C PRO A 43 -30.17 43.66 -21.39
N THR A 44 -29.97 42.49 -22.00
CA THR A 44 -30.93 41.87 -22.93
C THR A 44 -31.95 40.97 -22.21
N GLY A 45 -31.78 40.78 -20.90
CA GLY A 45 -32.56 39.84 -20.08
C GLY A 45 -32.03 38.40 -20.12
N PHE A 46 -30.87 38.16 -20.73
CA PHE A 46 -30.24 36.84 -20.76
C PHE A 46 -29.63 36.50 -19.40
N LYS A 47 -29.79 35.25 -18.95
CA LYS A 47 -29.31 34.81 -17.63
C LYS A 47 -27.79 34.67 -17.63
N VAL A 48 -27.15 35.14 -16.56
CA VAL A 48 -25.69 35.08 -16.37
C VAL A 48 -25.30 34.55 -15.00
N VAL A 49 -24.05 34.11 -14.87
CA VAL A 49 -23.40 33.76 -13.61
C VAL A 49 -22.18 34.67 -13.44
N VAL A 50 -22.06 35.29 -12.27
CA VAL A 50 -20.92 36.12 -11.90
C VAL A 50 -20.12 35.38 -10.84
N LYS A 51 -18.86 35.05 -11.13
CA LYS A 51 -17.92 34.44 -10.19
C LYS A 51 -16.86 35.48 -9.82
N HIS A 52 -16.76 35.81 -8.54
CA HIS A 52 -15.67 36.61 -7.99
C HIS A 52 -14.75 35.73 -7.16
N ARG A 53 -13.46 35.76 -7.46
CA ARG A 53 -12.46 35.07 -6.64
C ARG A 53 -11.95 36.01 -5.56
N LYS A 54 -12.03 35.56 -4.30
CA LYS A 54 -11.61 36.33 -3.12
C LYS A 54 -10.10 36.38 -2.94
N ARG A 55 -9.37 35.47 -3.59
CA ARG A 55 -7.91 35.32 -3.51
C ARG A 55 -7.28 35.23 -4.89
N GLU A 56 -5.99 35.56 -4.98
CA GLU A 56 -5.20 35.32 -6.19
C GLU A 56 -4.95 33.82 -6.35
N ILE A 57 -5.08 33.35 -7.59
CA ILE A 57 -4.63 32.02 -7.99
C ILE A 57 -3.21 32.19 -8.50
N THR A 58 -2.34 31.37 -7.99
CA THR A 58 -0.90 31.40 -8.21
C THR A 58 -0.45 30.60 -9.43
N SER A 59 -1.30 29.71 -9.96
CA SER A 59 -0.99 28.86 -11.11
C SER A 59 -1.31 29.54 -12.45
N ALA A 60 -2.48 30.18 -12.61
CA ALA A 60 -2.85 30.94 -13.82
C ALA A 60 -4.08 31.84 -13.63
N PRO A 61 -3.96 33.06 -13.08
CA PRO A 61 -5.11 33.91 -12.74
C PRO A 61 -6.02 34.26 -13.94
N ASP A 62 -5.49 34.25 -15.17
CA ASP A 62 -6.15 34.81 -16.37
C ASP A 62 -6.25 33.82 -17.55
N ALA A 63 -6.19 32.51 -17.30
CA ALA A 63 -6.24 31.52 -18.39
C ALA A 63 -7.65 31.25 -18.94
N PHE A 64 -8.70 31.59 -18.19
CA PHE A 64 -10.07 31.22 -18.57
C PHE A 64 -10.52 31.75 -19.95
N PRO A 65 -10.22 33.00 -20.35
CA PRO A 65 -10.56 33.49 -21.69
C PRO A 65 -10.03 32.60 -22.82
N ALA A 66 -8.78 32.14 -22.72
CA ALA A 66 -8.22 31.25 -23.73
C ALA A 66 -8.79 29.84 -23.66
N ILE A 67 -9.07 29.33 -22.46
CA ILE A 67 -9.78 28.05 -22.31
C ILE A 67 -11.15 28.13 -22.98
N ALA A 68 -11.91 29.20 -22.75
CA ALA A 68 -13.24 29.39 -23.34
C ALA A 68 -13.20 29.51 -24.86
N ASP A 69 -12.21 30.22 -25.37
CA ASP A 69 -11.94 30.40 -26.79
C ASP A 69 -11.55 29.08 -27.50
N VAL A 70 -10.76 28.22 -26.82
CA VAL A 70 -10.34 26.92 -27.35
C VAL A 70 -11.42 25.84 -27.22
N LEU A 71 -12.13 25.80 -26.10
CA LEU A 71 -13.11 24.75 -25.80
C LEU A 71 -14.53 25.07 -26.29
N GLY A 72 -14.81 26.34 -26.59
CA GLY A 72 -16.10 26.81 -27.06
C GLY A 72 -17.25 26.33 -26.17
N THR A 73 -18.19 25.58 -26.74
CA THR A 73 -19.41 25.13 -26.05
C THR A 73 -19.19 24.09 -24.94
N ALA A 74 -17.96 23.58 -24.76
CA ALA A 74 -17.65 22.68 -23.66
C ALA A 74 -17.47 23.42 -22.32
N VAL A 75 -17.42 24.75 -22.33
CA VAL A 75 -17.46 25.61 -21.13
C VAL A 75 -18.56 26.66 -21.27
N PRO A 76 -18.99 27.32 -20.18
CA PRO A 76 -19.93 28.44 -20.28
C PRO A 76 -19.32 29.56 -21.13
N ALA A 77 -20.14 30.17 -22.00
CA ALA A 77 -19.66 31.28 -22.82
C ALA A 77 -19.19 32.44 -21.94
N LEU A 78 -17.99 32.95 -22.21
CA LEU A 78 -17.42 34.07 -21.50
C LEU A 78 -18.05 35.38 -21.97
N ILE A 79 -18.65 36.14 -21.07
CA ILE A 79 -19.23 37.47 -21.34
C ILE A 79 -18.22 38.55 -20.98
N LYS A 80 -17.65 38.48 -19.78
CA LYS A 80 -16.65 39.43 -19.30
C LYS A 80 -15.65 38.73 -18.40
N HIS A 81 -14.38 39.08 -18.53
CA HIS A 81 -13.33 38.72 -17.59
C HIS A 81 -12.61 40.00 -17.18
N ASP A 82 -12.51 40.21 -15.87
CA ASP A 82 -11.74 41.30 -15.29
C ASP A 82 -10.68 40.69 -14.35
N PRO A 83 -9.40 40.67 -14.76
CA PRO A 83 -8.32 40.07 -13.99
C PRO A 83 -7.98 40.90 -12.74
N GLU A 84 -8.07 42.23 -12.82
CA GLU A 84 -7.74 43.15 -11.70
C GLU A 84 -8.69 42.93 -10.52
N THR A 85 -9.98 42.79 -10.81
CA THR A 85 -10.99 42.52 -9.78
C THR A 85 -11.21 41.03 -9.53
N ARG A 86 -10.58 40.16 -10.33
CA ARG A 86 -10.75 38.70 -10.34
C ARG A 86 -12.22 38.28 -10.50
N THR A 87 -12.93 38.99 -11.36
CA THR A 87 -14.37 38.80 -11.60
C THR A 87 -14.60 38.27 -13.00
N THR A 88 -15.36 37.19 -13.12
CA THR A 88 -15.72 36.58 -14.40
C THR A 88 -17.23 36.49 -14.52
N ILE A 89 -17.78 36.96 -15.63
CA ILE A 89 -19.19 36.89 -15.99
C ILE A 89 -19.33 35.88 -17.14
N LEU A 90 -20.16 34.88 -16.91
CA LEU A 90 -20.40 33.76 -17.80
C LEU A 90 -21.88 33.71 -18.18
N ALA A 91 -22.18 33.23 -19.38
CA ALA A 91 -23.52 32.84 -19.75
C ALA A 91 -24.04 31.78 -18.77
N HIS A 92 -25.26 31.95 -18.25
CA HIS A 92 -25.85 30.94 -17.39
C HIS A 92 -26.18 29.71 -18.23
N VAL A 93 -25.52 28.60 -17.93
CA VAL A 93 -25.86 27.32 -18.53
C VAL A 93 -27.20 26.88 -17.95
N ALA A 94 -28.24 26.84 -18.78
CA ALA A 94 -29.53 26.29 -18.36
C ALA A 94 -29.32 24.81 -18.03
N VAL A 95 -29.33 24.47 -16.73
CA VAL A 95 -29.32 23.08 -16.28
C VAL A 95 -30.57 22.42 -16.86
N ALA A 96 -30.40 21.32 -17.59
CA ALA A 96 -31.53 20.52 -18.10
C ALA A 96 -32.58 20.33 -16.99
N ASP A 97 -33.85 20.55 -17.30
CA ASP A 97 -34.94 20.54 -16.33
C ASP A 97 -34.92 19.23 -15.48
N GLY A 98 -34.89 19.38 -14.16
CA GLY A 98 -34.90 18.27 -13.19
C GLY A 98 -33.53 17.85 -12.64
N ASN A 99 -33.53 16.91 -11.70
CA ASN A 99 -32.33 16.37 -11.02
C ASN A 99 -31.37 15.58 -11.95
N ALA A 100 -31.42 15.78 -13.26
CA ALA A 100 -30.60 15.07 -14.24
C ALA A 100 -29.12 15.42 -14.06
N ARG A 101 -28.24 14.41 -14.07
CA ARG A 101 -26.78 14.55 -14.00
C ARG A 101 -26.16 13.72 -15.10
N ALA A 102 -25.06 14.22 -15.67
CA ALA A 102 -24.27 13.46 -16.62
C ALA A 102 -23.73 12.19 -15.95
N THR A 103 -23.81 11.07 -16.65
CA THR A 103 -23.10 9.84 -16.30
C THR A 103 -21.59 10.04 -16.44
N ARG A 104 -20.79 9.23 -15.75
CA ARG A 104 -19.32 9.31 -15.85
C ARG A 104 -18.83 9.05 -17.28
N ALA A 105 -19.48 8.15 -18.02
CA ALA A 105 -19.21 7.92 -19.44
C ALA A 105 -19.39 9.19 -20.29
N GLU A 106 -20.51 9.91 -20.11
CA GLU A 106 -20.79 11.17 -20.81
C GLU A 106 -19.77 12.24 -20.46
N ILE A 107 -19.43 12.37 -19.17
CA ILE A 107 -18.40 13.30 -18.68
C ILE A 107 -17.06 13.00 -19.35
N LEU A 108 -16.60 11.75 -19.29
CA LEU A 108 -15.31 11.35 -19.87
C LEU A 108 -15.28 11.51 -21.40
N SER A 109 -16.37 11.18 -22.08
CA SER A 109 -16.48 11.41 -23.53
C SER A 109 -16.34 12.89 -23.87
N ALA A 110 -17.12 13.76 -23.22
CA ALA A 110 -17.05 15.20 -23.47
C ALA A 110 -15.70 15.81 -23.06
N TYR A 111 -15.12 15.30 -21.97
CA TYR A 111 -13.84 15.79 -21.48
C TYR A 111 -12.69 15.41 -22.42
N ALA A 112 -12.67 14.18 -22.93
CA ALA A 112 -11.69 13.78 -23.94
C ALA A 112 -11.80 14.62 -25.22
N GLU A 113 -13.02 14.99 -25.66
CA GLU A 113 -13.21 15.91 -26.79
C GLU A 113 -12.61 17.29 -26.51
N SER A 114 -12.81 17.83 -25.30
CA SER A 114 -12.17 19.07 -24.86
C SER A 114 -10.64 18.97 -24.88
N GLN A 115 -10.10 17.81 -24.47
CA GLN A 115 -8.66 17.55 -24.50
C GLN A 115 -8.11 17.46 -25.94
N VAL A 116 -8.86 16.85 -26.86
CA VAL A 116 -8.52 16.86 -28.29
C VAL A 116 -8.51 18.29 -28.85
N ALA A 117 -9.52 19.09 -28.53
CA ALA A 117 -9.59 20.50 -28.94
C ALA A 117 -8.41 21.31 -28.37
N ALA A 118 -8.12 21.17 -27.08
CA ALA A 118 -7.01 21.84 -26.41
C ALA A 118 -5.65 21.45 -27.01
N SER A 119 -5.43 20.17 -27.25
CA SER A 119 -4.17 19.67 -27.80
C SER A 119 -3.90 20.16 -29.23
N ASN A 120 -4.96 20.40 -30.02
CA ASN A 120 -4.84 20.99 -31.35
C ASN A 120 -4.62 22.52 -31.34
N ASN A 121 -4.76 23.16 -30.18
CA ASN A 121 -4.70 24.62 -30.02
C ASN A 121 -3.73 25.04 -28.89
N LEU A 122 -2.71 24.22 -28.59
CA LEU A 122 -1.80 24.45 -27.46
C LEU A 122 -1.13 25.83 -27.44
N SER A 123 -0.81 26.40 -28.61
CA SER A 123 -0.21 27.74 -28.68
C SER A 123 -1.09 28.84 -28.10
N ARG A 124 -2.42 28.65 -28.10
CA ARG A 124 -3.38 29.59 -27.50
C ARG A 124 -3.51 29.43 -25.99
N LEU A 125 -2.93 28.37 -25.44
CA LEU A 125 -2.97 27.99 -24.03
C LEU A 125 -1.59 28.15 -23.36
N SER A 126 -0.62 28.81 -24.00
CA SER A 126 0.76 28.91 -23.52
C SER A 126 0.95 29.65 -22.19
N GLN A 127 -0.07 30.39 -21.74
CA GLN A 127 -0.10 31.05 -20.43
C GLN A 127 -0.44 30.11 -19.28
N LEU A 128 -0.93 28.90 -19.56
CA LEU A 128 -1.17 27.90 -18.54
C LEU A 128 0.15 27.24 -18.11
N PRO A 129 0.32 26.95 -16.82
CA PRO A 129 1.49 26.28 -16.32
C PRO A 129 1.53 24.84 -16.86
N VAL A 130 2.73 24.38 -17.18
CA VAL A 130 2.97 22.98 -17.50
C VAL A 130 3.21 22.23 -16.20
N PHE A 131 2.50 21.12 -16.00
CA PHE A 131 2.65 20.30 -14.81
C PHE A 131 4.02 19.59 -14.80
N ASP A 132 4.78 19.76 -13.72
CA ASP A 132 6.06 19.07 -13.50
C ASP A 132 5.89 17.91 -12.48
N PRO A 133 6.01 16.66 -12.93
CA PRO A 133 5.99 15.48 -12.06
C PRO A 133 7.09 15.46 -10.99
N ALA A 134 8.29 15.93 -11.31
CA ALA A 134 9.42 15.93 -10.39
C ALA A 134 9.22 16.97 -9.27
N GLU A 135 8.77 18.17 -9.63
CA GLU A 135 8.41 19.21 -8.66
C GLU A 135 7.29 18.76 -7.73
N CYS A 136 6.24 18.14 -8.29
CA CYS A 136 5.14 17.57 -7.52
C CYS A 136 5.63 16.54 -6.49
N LEU A 137 6.45 15.57 -6.90
CA LEU A 137 6.99 14.55 -5.97
C LEU A 137 7.91 15.16 -4.91
N ALA A 138 8.75 16.13 -5.28
CA ALA A 138 9.64 16.79 -4.34
C ALA A 138 8.85 17.53 -3.25
N LEU A 139 7.79 18.25 -3.64
CA LEU A 139 6.91 18.97 -2.71
C LEU A 139 6.15 18.01 -1.81
N VAL A 140 5.53 16.96 -2.37
CA VAL A 140 4.80 15.97 -1.57
C VAL A 140 5.73 15.25 -0.59
N ASN A 141 6.93 14.84 -1.00
CA ASN A 141 7.89 14.20 -0.10
C ASN A 141 8.27 15.13 1.07
N ARG A 142 8.47 16.42 0.80
CA ARG A 142 8.72 17.43 1.82
C ARG A 142 7.55 17.55 2.80
N LEU A 143 6.32 17.69 2.29
CA LEU A 143 5.11 17.85 3.11
C LEU A 143 4.71 16.57 3.87
N ALA A 144 5.07 15.40 3.35
CA ALA A 144 4.90 14.12 4.03
C ALA A 144 5.86 13.96 5.21
N ALA A 145 7.08 14.50 5.09
CA ALA A 145 8.07 14.50 6.16
C ALA A 145 7.74 15.56 7.24
N ASP A 146 7.40 16.77 6.82
CA ASP A 146 6.95 17.85 7.70
C ASP A 146 5.80 18.64 7.03
N PRO A 147 4.55 18.51 7.54
CA PRO A 147 3.40 19.26 7.03
C PRO A 147 3.52 20.79 7.13
N ASN A 148 4.53 21.29 7.85
CA ASN A 148 4.84 22.72 7.97
C ASN A 148 5.95 23.19 7.03
N ALA A 149 6.67 22.29 6.37
CA ALA A 149 7.78 22.61 5.47
C ALA A 149 7.29 23.10 4.08
N VAL A 150 6.52 24.17 4.06
CA VAL A 150 6.05 24.83 2.82
C VAL A 150 7.20 25.69 2.25
N PRO A 151 7.57 25.56 0.96
CA PRO A 151 8.63 26.37 0.37
C PRO A 151 8.33 27.88 0.37
N GLU A 152 9.36 28.71 0.53
CA GLU A 152 9.26 30.16 0.33
C GLU A 152 8.83 30.48 -1.12
N GLY A 153 7.96 31.48 -1.31
CA GLY A 153 7.43 31.83 -2.63
C GLY A 153 6.23 30.97 -3.09
N LEU A 154 6.05 29.76 -2.57
CA LEU A 154 4.78 29.03 -2.66
C LEU A 154 3.78 29.58 -1.63
N HIS A 155 3.42 30.86 -1.79
CA HIS A 155 2.37 31.53 -1.01
C HIS A 155 0.96 31.13 -1.47
N HIS A 156 0.76 29.88 -1.88
CA HIS A 156 -0.57 29.28 -1.98
C HIS A 156 -0.97 28.98 -0.54
N SER A 157 -1.54 29.97 0.13
CA SER A 157 -1.80 29.91 1.56
C SER A 157 -2.76 28.75 1.93
N ARG A 158 -2.18 27.65 2.42
CA ARG A 158 -2.65 26.85 3.58
C ARG A 158 -3.72 25.75 3.40
N GLY A 159 -3.82 25.04 2.28
CA GLY A 159 -4.54 23.74 2.24
C GLY A 159 -3.61 22.57 1.93
N ASN A 160 -2.91 22.10 2.96
CA ASN A 160 -2.08 20.91 2.89
C ASN A 160 -2.79 19.76 3.63
N LEU A 161 -3.23 18.73 2.91
CA LEU A 161 -3.94 17.59 3.52
C LEU A 161 -3.08 16.83 4.53
N PHE A 162 -1.75 16.89 4.41
CA PHE A 162 -0.84 16.25 5.36
C PHE A 162 -1.01 16.80 6.79
N ARG A 163 -1.45 18.05 6.97
CA ARG A 163 -1.72 18.61 8.30
C ARG A 163 -2.91 17.96 9.02
N PHE A 164 -3.84 17.38 8.26
CA PHE A 164 -5.10 16.82 8.78
C PHE A 164 -5.07 15.29 8.91
N VAL A 165 -4.00 14.67 8.44
CA VAL A 165 -3.78 13.23 8.56
C VAL A 165 -2.93 12.94 9.79
N GLN A 166 -3.31 11.93 10.57
CA GLN A 166 -2.58 11.50 11.76
C GLN A 166 -1.14 11.08 11.41
N GLU A 167 -0.22 11.20 12.37
CA GLU A 167 1.20 10.94 12.15
C GLU A 167 1.49 9.54 11.61
N ASP A 168 0.83 8.50 12.14
CA ASP A 168 0.97 7.13 11.63
C ASP A 168 0.58 7.00 10.15
N ALA A 169 -0.50 7.66 9.74
CA ALA A 169 -0.96 7.65 8.36
C ALA A 169 -0.01 8.47 7.46
N ARG A 170 0.55 9.60 7.94
CA ARG A 170 1.63 10.32 7.24
C ARG A 170 2.88 9.45 7.06
N ASN A 171 3.30 8.73 8.10
CA ASN A 171 4.45 7.83 8.04
C ASN A 171 4.23 6.70 7.03
N ALA A 172 3.02 6.15 6.94
CA ALA A 172 2.67 5.15 5.92
C ALA A 172 2.71 5.70 4.49
N ILE A 173 2.30 6.96 4.30
CA ILE A 173 2.41 7.66 3.01
C ILE A 173 3.87 7.88 2.66
N ARG A 174 4.68 8.38 3.61
CA ARG A 174 6.11 8.59 3.42
C ARG A 174 6.80 7.29 3.02
N ALA A 175 6.55 6.18 3.72
CA ALA A 175 7.10 4.89 3.36
C ALA A 175 6.68 4.42 1.95
N THR A 176 5.43 4.68 1.55
CA THR A 176 4.96 4.37 0.18
C THR A 176 5.69 5.22 -0.87
N LEU A 177 5.83 6.52 -0.62
CA LEU A 177 6.53 7.44 -1.51
C LEU A 177 8.04 7.11 -1.58
N GLU A 178 8.70 6.84 -0.46
CA GLU A 178 10.10 6.41 -0.42
C GLU A 178 10.33 5.14 -1.26
N ALA A 179 9.43 4.16 -1.16
CA ALA A 179 9.55 2.90 -1.89
C ALA A 179 9.28 3.02 -3.41
N CYS A 180 8.52 4.04 -3.83
CA CYS A 180 7.99 4.12 -5.20
C CYS A 180 8.38 5.38 -5.98
N SER A 181 8.88 6.45 -5.35
CA SER A 181 9.11 7.76 -6.01
C SER A 181 9.97 7.64 -7.25
N GLU A 182 11.11 6.92 -7.18
CA GLU A 182 11.98 6.71 -8.34
C GLU A 182 11.29 5.93 -9.46
N LYS A 183 10.46 4.94 -9.12
CA LYS A 183 9.74 4.11 -10.12
C LYS A 183 8.61 4.89 -10.77
N ILE A 184 7.90 5.73 -10.01
CA ILE A 184 6.88 6.66 -10.49
C ILE A 184 7.52 7.66 -11.45
N LEU A 185 8.65 8.27 -11.06
CA LEU A 185 9.35 9.23 -11.91
C LEU A 185 9.98 8.55 -13.13
N ALA A 186 10.42 7.29 -13.03
CA ALA A 186 10.89 6.54 -14.19
C ALA A 186 9.78 6.31 -15.22
N LYS A 187 8.52 6.13 -14.78
CA LYS A 187 7.34 6.02 -15.66
C LYS A 187 6.96 7.33 -16.35
N THR A 188 7.48 8.48 -15.90
CA THR A 188 7.28 9.76 -16.58
C THR A 188 8.40 10.11 -17.55
N ARG A 189 9.48 9.32 -17.62
CA ARG A 189 10.54 9.54 -18.60
C ARG A 189 9.98 9.31 -20.01
N GLY A 190 10.07 10.32 -20.88
CA GLY A 190 9.44 10.32 -22.21
C GLY A 190 8.08 11.02 -22.24
N LEU A 191 7.46 11.34 -21.09
CA LEU A 191 6.27 12.20 -21.03
C LEU A 191 6.59 13.68 -21.18
N ASP A 192 7.84 14.07 -20.93
CA ASP A 192 8.39 15.40 -21.20
C ASP A 192 8.34 15.78 -22.68
N GLN A 193 8.39 14.78 -23.56
CA GLN A 193 8.22 14.93 -25.01
C GLN A 193 6.80 14.60 -25.48
N ALA A 194 5.92 14.16 -24.57
CA ALA A 194 4.57 13.81 -24.94
C ALA A 194 3.76 15.06 -25.27
N ARG A 195 2.83 14.88 -26.21
CA ARG A 195 1.88 15.93 -26.56
C ARG A 195 1.05 16.31 -25.34
N LEU A 196 1.01 17.60 -25.04
CA LEU A 196 0.24 18.12 -23.92
C LEU A 196 -1.24 18.27 -24.29
N THR A 197 -2.06 18.28 -23.26
CA THR A 197 -3.47 18.64 -23.31
C THR A 197 -3.83 19.45 -22.07
N LEU A 198 -5.04 19.99 -22.05
CA LEU A 198 -5.60 20.68 -20.89
C LEU A 198 -6.08 19.68 -19.85
N GLU A 199 -5.60 19.83 -18.62
CA GLU A 199 -6.00 19.07 -17.45
C GLU A 199 -6.72 19.97 -16.44
N HIS A 200 -7.88 19.56 -15.97
CA HIS A 200 -8.73 20.33 -15.06
C HIS A 200 -8.25 20.22 -13.60
N THR A 201 -7.65 19.08 -13.25
CA THR A 201 -7.08 18.70 -11.94
C THR A 201 -8.08 18.48 -10.79
N ASP A 202 -9.25 19.12 -10.84
CA ASP A 202 -10.39 18.90 -9.93
C ASP A 202 -11.71 18.53 -10.67
N LEU A 203 -11.63 17.63 -11.66
CA LEU A 203 -12.82 17.20 -12.42
C LEU A 203 -13.69 16.25 -11.59
N ASN A 204 -14.66 16.80 -10.86
CA ASN A 204 -15.68 16.04 -10.14
C ASN A 204 -17.09 16.35 -10.67
N VAL A 205 -18.09 15.55 -10.29
CA VAL A 205 -19.48 15.70 -10.78
C VAL A 205 -20.09 17.07 -10.41
N GLY A 206 -19.60 17.72 -9.35
CA GLY A 206 -20.01 19.08 -8.97
C GLY A 206 -19.50 20.17 -9.92
N ASN A 207 -18.41 19.91 -10.64
CA ASN A 207 -17.81 20.82 -11.61
C ASN A 207 -18.29 20.55 -13.05
N VAL A 208 -19.41 19.82 -13.20
CA VAL A 208 -20.05 19.54 -14.48
C VAL A 208 -21.51 19.99 -14.46
N LEU A 209 -21.87 20.85 -15.40
CA LEU A 209 -23.24 21.23 -15.69
C LEU A 209 -23.74 20.52 -16.95
N LEU A 210 -25.06 20.36 -17.09
CA LEU A 210 -25.69 19.88 -18.32
C LEU A 210 -26.33 21.05 -19.06
N ALA A 211 -25.76 21.45 -20.20
CA ALA A 211 -26.36 22.42 -21.10
C ALA A 211 -27.53 21.83 -21.89
N GLN A 212 -28.24 22.69 -22.63
CA GLN A 212 -29.32 22.25 -23.54
C GLN A 212 -28.84 21.13 -24.47
N GLY A 213 -29.67 20.10 -24.62
CA GLY A 213 -29.33 18.90 -25.38
C GLY A 213 -28.46 17.88 -24.62
N HIS A 214 -28.44 17.92 -23.29
CA HIS A 214 -27.70 16.98 -22.43
C HIS A 214 -26.18 16.97 -22.68
N ARG A 215 -25.61 18.14 -22.99
CA ARG A 215 -24.17 18.27 -23.22
C ARG A 215 -23.45 18.60 -21.91
N PRO A 216 -22.46 17.81 -21.47
CA PRO A 216 -21.61 18.19 -20.34
C PRO A 216 -20.85 19.49 -20.61
N THR A 217 -20.90 20.41 -19.66
CA THR A 217 -20.22 21.70 -19.67
C THR A 217 -19.39 21.84 -18.41
N PHE A 218 -18.10 22.07 -18.57
CA PHE A 218 -17.12 22.08 -17.48
C PHE A 218 -16.94 23.48 -16.92
N ILE A 219 -16.97 23.60 -15.60
CA ILE A 219 -16.77 24.84 -14.86
C ILE A 219 -15.59 24.70 -13.92
N ASP A 220 -15.13 25.82 -13.34
CA ASP A 220 -14.09 25.81 -12.30
C ASP A 220 -12.68 25.40 -12.78
N TRP A 221 -12.21 26.09 -13.83
CA TRP A 221 -10.89 25.89 -14.44
C TRP A 221 -9.75 26.64 -13.72
N ASP A 222 -9.94 26.99 -12.45
CA ASP A 222 -8.99 27.82 -11.70
C ASP A 222 -7.63 27.10 -11.51
N ASP A 223 -7.65 25.77 -11.37
CA ASP A 223 -6.45 24.94 -11.17
C ASP A 223 -5.98 24.22 -12.45
N ALA A 224 -6.41 24.71 -13.60
CA ALA A 224 -6.10 24.09 -14.88
C ALA A 224 -4.60 24.14 -15.18
N VAL A 225 -4.07 23.07 -15.77
CA VAL A 225 -2.66 22.95 -16.17
C VAL A 225 -2.56 22.29 -17.54
N LEU A 226 -1.39 22.44 -18.18
CA LEU A 226 -1.02 21.63 -19.34
C LEU A 226 -0.25 20.40 -18.88
N ALA A 227 -0.70 19.21 -19.28
CA ALA A 227 -0.02 17.95 -18.97
C ALA A 227 -0.39 16.86 -20.00
N PRO A 228 0.31 15.73 -20.02
CA PRO A 228 -0.21 14.51 -20.64
C PRO A 228 -1.56 14.10 -20.02
N PRO A 229 -2.42 13.37 -20.76
CA PRO A 229 -3.75 13.04 -20.29
C PRO A 229 -3.72 12.16 -19.03
N GLY A 230 -4.73 12.31 -18.18
CA GLY A 230 -5.01 11.40 -17.06
C GLY A 230 -4.92 12.03 -15.67
N LEU A 231 -4.37 13.25 -15.57
CA LEU A 231 -4.19 13.95 -14.30
C LEU A 231 -5.54 14.15 -13.57
N SER A 232 -6.61 14.46 -14.31
CA SER A 232 -7.95 14.72 -13.74
C SER A 232 -8.76 13.46 -13.41
N LEU A 233 -8.32 12.25 -13.82
CA LEU A 233 -9.09 11.01 -13.62
C LEU A 233 -9.27 10.66 -12.14
N HIS A 234 -8.36 11.09 -11.27
CA HIS A 234 -8.39 10.72 -9.85
C HIS A 234 -9.68 11.14 -9.13
N MET A 235 -10.37 12.20 -9.56
CA MET A 235 -11.61 12.61 -8.92
C MET A 235 -12.78 11.69 -9.32
N LEU A 236 -12.96 11.44 -10.62
CA LEU A 236 -14.03 10.57 -11.15
C LEU A 236 -13.87 9.10 -10.76
N PHE A 237 -12.64 8.66 -10.48
CA PHE A 237 -12.32 7.28 -10.08
C PHE A 237 -11.94 7.13 -8.61
N SER A 238 -12.15 8.17 -7.78
CA SER A 238 -11.89 8.07 -6.33
C SER A 238 -10.44 7.72 -5.97
N GLY A 239 -9.50 8.31 -6.72
CA GLY A 239 -8.05 8.16 -6.63
C GLY A 239 -7.49 7.35 -7.80
N ALA A 240 -6.19 7.06 -7.74
CA ALA A 240 -5.48 6.39 -8.84
C ALA A 240 -5.68 4.87 -8.91
N ALA A 241 -6.08 4.21 -7.81
CA ALA A 241 -6.10 2.75 -7.73
C ALA A 241 -7.02 2.10 -8.78
N ARG A 242 -8.21 2.66 -9.01
CA ARG A 242 -9.19 2.13 -9.96
C ARG A 242 -8.76 2.33 -11.41
N VAL A 243 -8.10 3.46 -11.70
CA VAL A 243 -7.51 3.71 -13.02
C VAL A 243 -6.39 2.69 -13.29
N ALA A 244 -5.45 2.54 -12.35
CA ALA A 244 -4.36 1.58 -12.47
C ALA A 244 -4.86 0.13 -12.54
N ALA A 245 -5.85 -0.24 -11.71
CA ALA A 245 -6.47 -1.56 -11.74
C ALA A 245 -7.10 -1.83 -13.10
N THR A 246 -7.94 -0.93 -13.62
CA THR A 246 -8.64 -1.15 -14.88
C THR A 246 -7.68 -1.30 -16.06
N LEU A 247 -6.63 -0.48 -16.12
CA LEU A 247 -5.76 -0.42 -17.29
C LEU A 247 -4.61 -1.43 -17.24
N LEU A 248 -4.11 -1.77 -16.05
CA LEU A 248 -2.92 -2.61 -15.90
C LEU A 248 -3.22 -3.99 -15.30
N GLN A 249 -4.21 -4.10 -14.41
CA GLN A 249 -4.55 -5.36 -13.73
C GLN A 249 -6.08 -5.50 -13.52
N PRO A 250 -6.88 -5.72 -14.57
CA PRO A 250 -8.36 -5.75 -14.47
C PRO A 250 -8.91 -6.71 -13.41
N GLY A 251 -8.15 -7.76 -13.04
CA GLY A 251 -8.48 -8.69 -11.96
C GLY A 251 -8.26 -8.18 -10.52
N ALA A 252 -7.80 -6.94 -10.33
CA ALA A 252 -7.57 -6.34 -9.01
C ALA A 252 -8.85 -5.81 -8.33
N TYR A 253 -9.99 -5.85 -9.04
CA TYR A 253 -11.30 -5.49 -8.49
C TYR A 253 -11.86 -6.58 -7.56
N LYS A 254 -12.43 -6.18 -6.43
CA LYS A 254 -13.24 -7.08 -5.58
C LYS A 254 -14.69 -7.20 -6.06
N ASP A 255 -15.15 -6.23 -6.86
CA ASP A 255 -16.52 -6.12 -7.37
C ASP A 255 -16.48 -6.08 -8.91
N ASN A 256 -17.05 -7.12 -9.53
CA ASN A 256 -17.05 -7.28 -10.99
C ASN A 256 -17.91 -6.23 -11.71
N ALA A 257 -18.98 -5.72 -11.09
CA ALA A 257 -19.83 -4.72 -11.73
C ALA A 257 -19.11 -3.36 -11.83
N ILE A 258 -18.39 -2.99 -10.77
CA ILE A 258 -17.55 -1.78 -10.77
C ILE A 258 -16.41 -1.91 -11.80
N ALA A 259 -15.79 -3.08 -11.89
CA ALA A 259 -14.73 -3.35 -12.87
C ALA A 259 -15.20 -3.15 -14.32
N GLN A 260 -16.38 -3.70 -14.65
CA GLN A 260 -16.97 -3.57 -15.98
C GLN A 260 -17.34 -2.13 -16.31
N SER A 261 -17.93 -1.41 -15.35
CA SER A 261 -18.26 0.00 -15.53
C SER A 261 -17.01 0.87 -15.72
N ASP A 262 -15.96 0.67 -14.92
CA ASP A 262 -14.72 1.43 -15.06
C ASP A 262 -14.00 1.15 -16.38
N ALA A 263 -13.99 -0.12 -16.82
CA ALA A 263 -13.43 -0.51 -18.11
C ALA A 263 -14.17 0.12 -19.28
N HIS A 264 -15.51 0.12 -19.25
CA HIS A 264 -16.33 0.78 -20.25
C HIS A 264 -16.05 2.29 -20.32
N ASP A 265 -16.04 2.95 -19.17
CA ASP A 265 -15.84 4.39 -19.06
C ASP A 265 -14.44 4.83 -19.54
N LEU A 266 -13.39 4.10 -19.15
CA LEU A 266 -12.01 4.38 -19.58
C LEU A 266 -11.79 4.05 -21.06
N GLN A 267 -12.47 3.03 -21.60
CA GLN A 267 -12.41 2.72 -23.03
C GLN A 267 -13.01 3.87 -23.87
N ILE A 268 -14.13 4.44 -23.44
CA ILE A 268 -14.72 5.63 -24.09
C ILE A 268 -13.70 6.77 -24.09
N TYR A 269 -13.13 7.09 -22.93
CA TYR A 269 -12.13 8.14 -22.77
C TYR A 269 -10.92 7.94 -23.71
N MET A 270 -10.31 6.75 -23.67
CA MET A 270 -9.15 6.41 -24.50
C MET A 270 -9.46 6.44 -26.00
N SER A 271 -10.64 5.96 -26.41
CA SER A 271 -11.02 5.93 -27.83
C SER A 271 -11.10 7.32 -28.45
N LYS A 272 -11.49 8.33 -27.66
CA LYS A 272 -11.55 9.72 -28.08
C LYS A 272 -10.15 10.34 -28.14
N LEU A 273 -9.34 10.12 -27.10
CA LEU A 273 -7.96 10.61 -27.05
C LEU A 273 -7.09 10.04 -28.18
N ALA A 274 -7.32 8.79 -28.59
CA ALA A 274 -6.61 8.14 -29.69
C ALA A 274 -6.77 8.82 -31.06
N ARG A 275 -7.60 9.86 -31.16
CA ARG A 275 -7.67 10.75 -32.33
C ARG A 275 -6.47 11.70 -32.44
N ILE A 276 -5.74 11.90 -31.35
CA ILE A 276 -4.42 12.54 -31.35
C ILE A 276 -3.41 11.46 -31.73
N PRO A 277 -2.69 11.57 -32.87
CA PRO A 277 -1.78 10.52 -33.34
C PRO A 277 -0.73 10.06 -32.33
N GLU A 278 -0.27 10.98 -31.47
CA GLU A 278 0.72 10.74 -30.43
C GLU A 278 0.15 9.94 -29.24
N PHE A 279 -1.18 9.87 -29.09
CA PHE A 279 -1.86 9.13 -28.02
C PHE A 279 -2.25 7.74 -28.49
N SER A 280 -1.25 6.93 -28.83
CA SER A 280 -1.47 5.51 -29.11
C SER A 280 -2.10 4.79 -27.92
N ARG A 281 -2.70 3.62 -28.17
CA ARG A 281 -3.27 2.80 -27.09
C ARG A 281 -2.21 2.43 -26.06
N GLU A 282 -1.01 2.08 -26.52
CA GLU A 282 0.13 1.73 -25.69
C GLU A 282 0.55 2.92 -24.82
N PHE A 283 0.65 4.11 -25.41
CA PHE A 283 0.95 5.34 -24.68
C PHE A 283 -0.08 5.61 -23.59
N LEU A 284 -1.38 5.53 -23.91
CA LEU A 284 -2.45 5.79 -22.95
C LEU A 284 -2.50 4.75 -21.82
N LEU A 285 -2.20 3.48 -22.11
CA LEU A 285 -2.11 2.44 -21.08
C LEU A 285 -0.96 2.70 -20.10
N GLU A 286 0.13 3.31 -20.57
CA GLU A 286 1.28 3.67 -19.74
C GLU A 286 1.08 5.00 -18.99
N SER A 287 0.54 6.02 -19.67
CA SER A 287 0.46 7.39 -19.15
C SER A 287 -0.71 7.60 -18.19
N LEU A 288 -1.91 7.09 -18.48
CA LEU A 288 -3.10 7.38 -17.68
C LEU A 288 -2.98 6.92 -16.21
N PRO A 289 -2.45 5.71 -15.89
CA PRO A 289 -2.28 5.29 -14.50
C PRO A 289 -1.30 6.16 -13.70
N VAL A 290 -0.17 6.53 -14.31
CA VAL A 290 0.86 7.33 -13.63
C VAL A 290 0.39 8.78 -13.48
N MET A 291 -0.27 9.35 -14.49
CA MET A 291 -0.86 10.69 -14.40
C MET A 291 -1.99 10.75 -13.38
N ALA A 292 -2.83 9.72 -13.24
CA ALA A 292 -3.83 9.66 -12.18
C ALA A 292 -3.20 9.63 -10.77
N VAL A 293 -2.01 9.01 -10.61
CA VAL A 293 -1.22 9.12 -9.37
C VAL A 293 -0.80 10.56 -9.12
N PHE A 294 -0.24 11.24 -10.11
CA PHE A 294 0.11 12.65 -9.99
C PHE A 294 -1.09 13.55 -9.69
N GLY A 295 -2.26 13.26 -10.24
CA GLY A 295 -3.49 13.98 -9.92
C GLY A 295 -3.89 13.82 -8.46
N THR A 296 -3.76 12.59 -7.94
CA THR A 296 -3.99 12.29 -6.52
C THR A 296 -3.00 13.04 -5.63
N LEU A 297 -1.72 13.08 -6.03
CA LEU A 297 -0.66 13.78 -5.31
C LEU A 297 -0.86 15.30 -5.32
N LYS A 298 -1.16 15.88 -6.48
CA LYS A 298 -1.48 17.30 -6.64
C LYS A 298 -2.63 17.72 -5.73
N TYR A 299 -3.72 16.97 -5.74
CA TYR A 299 -4.87 17.21 -4.87
C TYR A 299 -4.50 17.24 -3.37
N CYS A 300 -3.48 16.50 -2.94
CA CYS A 300 -3.07 16.47 -1.53
C CYS A 300 -2.33 17.72 -1.05
N TYR A 301 -1.60 18.42 -1.92
CA TYR A 301 -0.86 19.63 -1.54
C TYR A 301 -1.52 20.92 -2.03
N ASP A 302 -2.36 20.84 -3.05
CA ASP A 302 -2.97 21.99 -3.74
C ASP A 302 -4.44 22.20 -3.33
N MET A 303 -4.81 21.72 -2.14
CA MET A 303 -6.15 21.95 -1.60
C MET A 303 -6.29 23.41 -1.13
N SER A 304 -7.52 23.92 -1.16
CA SER A 304 -7.83 25.27 -0.65
C SER A 304 -7.99 25.29 0.89
N PHE A 305 -7.77 26.46 1.50
CA PHE A 305 -7.77 26.69 2.97
C PHE A 305 -9.12 26.43 3.67
N TYR A 306 -9.31 25.28 4.30
CA TYR A 306 -10.44 25.12 5.22
C TYR A 306 -10.09 25.76 6.58
N ASP A 307 -10.84 26.79 6.98
CA ASP A 307 -10.85 27.25 8.38
C ASP A 307 -11.63 26.20 9.20
N LEU A 308 -10.89 25.34 9.89
CA LEU A 308 -11.41 24.15 10.56
C LEU A 308 -11.52 24.33 12.08
N THR A 309 -11.74 25.56 12.54
CA THR A 309 -12.21 25.82 13.92
C THR A 309 -13.56 25.13 14.23
N ASN A 310 -14.17 24.48 13.25
CA ASN A 310 -15.39 23.68 13.35
C ASN A 310 -15.07 22.17 13.24
N ASP A 311 -15.17 21.45 14.37
CA ASP A 311 -14.73 20.05 14.55
C ASP A 311 -15.30 19.04 13.53
N GLY A 312 -16.49 19.32 12.99
CA GLY A 312 -17.15 18.44 12.01
C GLY A 312 -16.47 18.40 10.64
N LEU A 313 -16.07 19.55 10.11
CA LEU A 313 -15.54 19.67 8.74
C LEU A 313 -14.11 19.09 8.64
N GLY A 314 -13.32 19.20 9.71
CA GLY A 314 -11.95 18.67 9.74
C GLY A 314 -11.90 17.15 9.68
N SER A 315 -12.85 16.48 10.34
CA SER A 315 -12.95 15.01 10.30
C SER A 315 -13.29 14.46 8.91
N VAL A 316 -14.13 15.17 8.15
CA VAL A 316 -14.51 14.79 6.77
C VAL A 316 -13.32 14.96 5.83
N VAL A 317 -12.60 16.08 5.93
CA VAL A 317 -11.40 16.37 5.13
C VAL A 317 -10.29 15.34 5.42
N ALA A 318 -10.06 14.99 6.69
CA ALA A 318 -9.10 13.96 7.08
C ALA A 318 -9.44 12.57 6.54
N ARG A 319 -10.73 12.22 6.51
CA ARG A 319 -11.21 10.94 5.95
C ARG A 319 -11.00 10.88 4.44
N GLU A 320 -11.33 11.95 3.71
CA GLU A 320 -11.08 12.01 2.27
C GLU A 320 -9.59 11.96 1.94
N ALA A 321 -8.75 12.67 2.70
CA ALA A 321 -7.30 12.57 2.56
C ALA A 321 -6.81 11.13 2.74
N THR A 322 -7.21 10.47 3.83
CA THR A 322 -6.84 9.07 4.12
C THR A 322 -7.26 8.12 3.00
N ARG A 323 -8.46 8.33 2.42
CA ARG A 323 -8.97 7.54 1.30
C ARG A 323 -8.12 7.72 0.03
N LYS A 324 -7.76 8.96 -0.30
CA LYS A 324 -6.89 9.27 -1.45
C LYS A 324 -5.50 8.67 -1.28
N PHE A 325 -4.93 8.73 -0.08
CA PHE A 325 -3.64 8.12 0.23
C PHE A 325 -3.66 6.58 0.19
N SER A 326 -4.73 5.96 0.68
CA SER A 326 -4.92 4.51 0.52
C SER A 326 -4.99 4.10 -0.95
N SER A 327 -5.73 4.88 -1.76
CA SER A 327 -5.81 4.70 -3.22
C SER A 327 -4.44 4.85 -3.89
N LEU A 328 -3.63 5.83 -3.47
CA LEU A 328 -2.25 6.00 -3.95
C LEU A 328 -1.39 4.75 -3.66
N SER A 329 -1.42 4.24 -2.43
CA SER A 329 -0.66 3.04 -2.06
C SER A 329 -1.07 1.81 -2.87
N GLN A 330 -2.38 1.63 -3.08
CA GLN A 330 -2.90 0.55 -3.93
C GLN A 330 -2.49 0.72 -5.40
N ALA A 331 -2.55 1.93 -5.95
CA ALA A 331 -2.11 2.22 -7.31
C ALA A 331 -0.62 1.89 -7.50
N CYS A 332 0.23 2.27 -6.54
CA CYS A 332 1.66 1.96 -6.59
C CYS A 332 1.92 0.45 -6.60
N LYS A 333 1.18 -0.34 -5.80
CA LYS A 333 1.29 -1.81 -5.79
C LYS A 333 0.86 -2.45 -7.12
N ILE A 334 -0.13 -1.86 -7.80
CA ILE A 334 -0.62 -2.32 -9.11
C ILE A 334 0.38 -1.97 -10.22
N MET A 335 0.92 -0.75 -10.21
CA MET A 335 1.84 -0.25 -11.24
C MET A 335 3.26 -0.80 -11.10
N PHE A 336 3.70 -1.00 -9.85
CA PHE A 336 5.02 -1.54 -9.51
C PHE A 336 4.83 -2.83 -8.72
N PRO A 337 4.24 -3.87 -9.35
CA PRO A 337 4.24 -5.17 -8.74
C PRO A 337 5.71 -5.55 -8.49
N ALA A 338 6.00 -6.18 -7.35
CA ALA A 338 7.33 -6.73 -7.11
C ALA A 338 7.74 -7.57 -8.34
N SER A 339 9.00 -7.44 -8.77
CA SER A 339 9.52 -8.12 -9.96
C SER A 339 9.11 -9.60 -9.96
N PRO A 340 8.82 -10.18 -11.13
CA PRO A 340 8.52 -11.59 -11.21
C PRO A 340 9.76 -12.37 -10.76
N MET A 341 9.70 -12.93 -9.56
CA MET A 341 10.31 -14.23 -9.35
C MET A 341 9.70 -15.16 -10.41
N THR A 342 10.54 -15.99 -11.01
CA THR A 342 10.13 -17.12 -11.85
C THR A 342 8.81 -17.72 -11.38
N ARG A 343 7.84 -17.66 -12.29
CA ARG A 343 6.42 -17.94 -12.15
C ARG A 343 6.15 -19.30 -11.47
N THR A 344 5.44 -19.29 -10.34
CA THR A 344 4.51 -20.39 -9.98
C THR A 344 3.10 -19.81 -9.95
N GLN A 345 2.16 -20.50 -10.59
CA GLN A 345 0.76 -20.11 -10.81
C GLN A 345 0.08 -19.50 -9.57
N LYS A 346 -0.70 -18.42 -9.77
CA LYS A 346 -1.66 -17.95 -8.76
C LYS A 346 -2.92 -18.81 -8.83
N ASP A 347 -3.05 -19.68 -7.85
CA ASP A 347 -4.29 -20.38 -7.53
C ASP A 347 -5.43 -19.41 -7.09
N PRO A 348 -6.71 -19.83 -7.21
CA PRO A 348 -7.89 -19.07 -6.77
C PRO A 348 -7.94 -18.85 -5.24
N PRO A 349 -8.84 -18.02 -4.70
CA PRO A 349 -8.85 -17.67 -3.27
C PRO A 349 -9.04 -18.93 -2.39
N GLN A 350 -8.04 -19.21 -1.57
CA GLN A 350 -7.89 -20.43 -0.80
C GLN A 350 -8.48 -20.27 0.61
N ARG A 351 -9.41 -21.16 1.00
CA ARG A 351 -9.74 -21.38 2.42
C ARG A 351 -8.54 -22.07 3.08
N ASN A 352 -7.79 -21.35 3.91
CA ASN A 352 -6.71 -21.94 4.71
C ASN A 352 -7.29 -22.86 5.80
N ALA A 353 -6.68 -24.01 6.01
CA ALA A 353 -6.98 -24.87 7.15
C ALA A 353 -6.42 -24.26 8.45
N ASP A 354 -7.11 -24.44 9.56
CA ASP A 354 -6.57 -24.08 10.88
C ASP A 354 -5.39 -24.99 11.24
N CYS A 355 -4.31 -24.40 11.76
CA CYS A 355 -3.16 -25.17 12.21
C CYS A 355 -3.59 -26.08 13.37
N PRO A 356 -3.35 -27.41 13.31
CA PRO A 356 -3.73 -28.31 14.38
C PRO A 356 -3.05 -27.88 15.68
N PHE A 357 -3.81 -27.78 16.77
CA PHE A 357 -3.29 -27.28 18.04
C PHE A 357 -3.52 -28.22 19.21
N VAL A 358 -2.66 -28.10 20.22
CA VAL A 358 -2.82 -28.75 21.53
C VAL A 358 -2.48 -27.77 22.64
N ASN A 359 -3.18 -27.89 23.78
CA ASN A 359 -2.69 -27.33 25.03
C ASN A 359 -1.99 -28.47 25.78
N ILE A 360 -0.65 -28.48 25.73
CA ILE A 360 0.15 -29.58 26.27
C ILE A 360 0.03 -29.70 27.80
N LYS A 361 -0.41 -28.64 28.49
CA LYS A 361 -0.72 -28.69 29.93
C LYS A 361 -2.01 -29.46 30.23
N LYS A 362 -2.96 -29.49 29.29
CA LYS A 362 -4.32 -30.02 29.52
C LYS A 362 -4.60 -31.35 28.80
N ARG A 363 -4.00 -31.61 27.63
CA ARG A 363 -4.33 -32.78 26.79
C ARG A 363 -3.11 -33.33 26.02
N PRO A 364 -2.06 -33.84 26.70
CA PRO A 364 -0.83 -34.29 26.04
C PRO A 364 -1.00 -35.53 25.14
N SER A 365 -1.92 -36.45 25.47
CA SER A 365 -2.05 -37.77 24.82
C SER A 365 -2.46 -37.76 23.34
N ARG A 366 -2.89 -36.61 22.79
CA ARG A 366 -3.24 -36.48 21.36
C ARG A 366 -2.18 -35.76 20.53
N ALA A 367 -1.11 -35.24 21.16
CA ALA A 367 -0.13 -34.41 20.47
C ALA A 367 0.62 -35.17 19.38
N ALA A 368 1.18 -36.34 19.72
CA ALA A 368 1.96 -37.12 18.77
C ALA A 368 1.13 -37.66 17.60
N ALA A 369 -0.08 -38.15 17.85
CA ALA A 369 -0.99 -38.61 16.79
C ALA A 369 -1.33 -37.48 15.80
N ARG A 370 -1.68 -36.28 16.31
CA ARG A 370 -1.94 -35.11 15.46
C ARG A 370 -0.70 -34.66 14.67
N PHE A 371 0.47 -34.70 15.29
CA PHE A 371 1.71 -34.36 14.60
C PHE A 371 2.03 -35.39 13.50
N ARG A 372 1.92 -36.70 13.76
CA ARG A 372 2.14 -37.74 12.73
C ARG A 372 1.18 -37.57 11.55
N GLU A 373 -0.07 -37.22 11.82
CA GLU A 373 -1.10 -36.97 10.80
C GLU A 373 -0.79 -35.76 9.92
N HIS A 374 -0.44 -34.62 10.53
CA HIS A 374 -0.37 -33.34 9.82
C HIS A 374 1.04 -32.82 9.53
N GLY A 375 2.06 -33.34 10.22
CA GLY A 375 3.46 -32.90 10.13
C GLY A 375 3.74 -31.52 10.73
N ALA A 376 2.72 -30.85 11.27
CA ALA A 376 2.82 -29.62 12.04
C ALA A 376 1.92 -29.67 13.28
N LEU A 377 2.29 -28.95 14.34
CA LEU A 377 1.46 -28.84 15.56
C LEU A 377 1.73 -27.54 16.31
N HIS A 378 0.69 -26.72 16.50
CA HIS A 378 0.74 -25.55 17.39
C HIS A 378 0.56 -25.97 18.85
N VAL A 379 1.55 -25.67 19.69
CA VAL A 379 1.52 -25.98 21.13
C VAL A 379 1.29 -24.71 21.93
N ARG A 380 0.10 -24.59 22.53
CA ARG A 380 -0.31 -23.40 23.26
C ARG A 380 0.24 -23.39 24.68
N GLY A 381 0.84 -22.26 25.07
CA GLY A 381 1.40 -22.03 26.40
C GLY A 381 2.47 -23.06 26.79
N ALA A 382 3.35 -23.41 25.86
CA ALA A 382 4.45 -24.34 26.11
C ALA A 382 5.45 -23.76 27.12
N PHE A 383 5.65 -22.43 27.09
CA PHE A 383 6.57 -21.70 27.96
C PHE A 383 5.83 -20.61 28.75
N SER A 384 6.42 -20.13 29.85
CA SER A 384 5.91 -18.95 30.56
C SER A 384 6.23 -17.67 29.76
N VAL A 385 5.39 -16.64 29.92
CA VAL A 385 5.57 -15.37 29.22
C VAL A 385 6.87 -14.69 29.68
N GLU A 386 7.17 -14.78 30.96
CA GLU A 386 8.37 -14.22 31.59
C GLU A 386 9.66 -14.84 31.03
N HIS A 387 9.63 -16.14 30.77
CA HIS A 387 10.75 -16.86 30.16
C HIS A 387 11.01 -16.40 28.73
N ILE A 388 9.96 -16.25 27.93
CA ILE A 388 10.08 -15.77 26.53
C ILE A 388 10.53 -14.31 26.46
N ILE A 389 10.06 -13.45 27.37
CA ILE A 389 10.54 -12.06 27.46
C ILE A 389 12.03 -12.03 27.80
N SER A 390 12.50 -12.92 28.68
CA SER A 390 13.92 -13.01 29.03
C SER A 390 14.76 -13.48 27.84
N ALA A 391 14.30 -14.50 27.11
CA ALA A 391 14.94 -14.96 25.88
C ALA A 391 14.95 -13.87 24.78
N PHE A 392 13.86 -13.12 24.62
CA PHE A 392 13.81 -11.98 23.70
C PHE A 392 14.86 -10.92 24.04
N LYS A 393 15.00 -10.56 25.32
CA LYS A 393 16.00 -9.57 25.76
C LYS A 393 17.42 -10.03 25.47
N GLU A 394 17.74 -11.30 25.72
CA GLU A 394 19.09 -11.86 25.48
C GLU A 394 19.44 -11.88 23.97
N VAL A 395 18.49 -12.30 23.13
CA VAL A 395 18.64 -12.26 21.67
C VAL A 395 18.74 -10.82 21.15
N ALA A 396 17.95 -9.89 21.69
CA ALA A 396 17.98 -8.48 21.30
C ALA A 396 19.29 -7.77 21.73
N GLN A 397 19.80 -8.07 22.92
CA GLN A 397 21.09 -7.55 23.41
C GLN A 397 22.27 -8.02 22.55
N SER A 398 22.14 -9.20 21.95
CA SER A 398 23.09 -9.73 20.97
C SER A 398 23.03 -9.03 19.60
N GLY A 399 22.17 -8.02 19.42
CA GLY A 399 21.91 -7.34 18.13
C GLY A 399 23.14 -6.67 17.48
N SER A 400 24.10 -6.18 18.27
CA SER A 400 25.36 -5.62 17.76
C SER A 400 26.28 -6.70 17.17
N LYS A 401 26.41 -7.84 17.87
CA LYS A 401 27.11 -9.05 17.41
C LYS A 401 26.42 -9.61 16.16
N PHE A 402 25.10 -9.71 16.17
CA PHE A 402 24.27 -10.13 15.04
C PHE A 402 24.52 -9.27 13.79
N SER A 403 24.54 -7.94 13.93
CA SER A 403 24.83 -7.02 12.83
C SER A 403 26.27 -7.13 12.33
N ALA A 404 27.22 -7.47 13.21
CA ALA A 404 28.60 -7.74 12.83
C ALA A 404 28.73 -9.08 12.08
N ASP A 405 28.02 -10.12 12.51
CA ASP A 405 28.04 -11.44 11.88
C ASP A 405 27.38 -11.43 10.49
N ILE A 406 26.31 -10.65 10.29
CA ILE A 406 25.75 -10.41 8.95
C ILE A 406 26.77 -9.72 8.06
N ARG A 407 27.38 -8.61 8.51
CA ARG A 407 28.37 -7.86 7.72
C ARG A 407 29.60 -8.68 7.37
N ALA A 408 30.00 -9.58 8.26
CA ALA A 408 31.14 -10.46 8.06
C ALA A 408 30.80 -11.76 7.29
N GLY A 409 29.54 -11.94 6.85
CA GLY A 409 29.12 -13.15 6.12
C GLY A 409 29.07 -14.42 6.97
N ARG A 410 29.10 -14.30 8.30
CA ARG A 410 29.01 -15.42 9.26
C ARG A 410 27.57 -15.83 9.55
N ALA A 411 26.59 -14.97 9.26
CA ALA A 411 25.18 -15.31 9.33
C ALA A 411 24.72 -15.99 8.04
N LEU A 412 24.03 -17.13 8.14
CA LEU A 412 23.47 -17.79 6.96
C LEU A 412 22.24 -17.00 6.47
N ARG A 413 22.30 -16.48 5.25
CA ARG A 413 21.14 -15.85 4.61
C ARG A 413 20.20 -16.94 4.11
N VAL A 414 19.09 -17.13 4.81
CA VAL A 414 18.06 -18.15 4.48
C VAL A 414 16.89 -17.59 3.68
N GLY A 415 16.88 -16.29 3.42
CA GLY A 415 15.89 -15.63 2.57
C GLY A 415 16.20 -14.15 2.38
N ASP A 416 15.31 -13.44 1.70
CA ASP A 416 15.46 -11.99 1.59
C ASP A 416 15.39 -11.34 2.98
N ARG A 417 16.41 -10.54 3.31
CA ARG A 417 16.57 -9.89 4.63
C ARG A 417 16.27 -10.82 5.82
N ARG A 418 16.54 -12.12 5.67
CA ARG A 418 16.28 -13.16 6.66
C ARG A 418 17.56 -13.96 6.91
N TYR A 419 17.95 -14.01 8.18
CA TYR A 419 19.24 -14.55 8.58
C TYR A 419 19.04 -15.58 9.69
N MET A 420 19.75 -16.70 9.57
CA MET A 420 19.85 -17.73 10.59
C MET A 420 21.24 -17.67 11.23
N LEU A 421 21.28 -17.67 12.56
CA LEU A 421 22.52 -17.76 13.31
C LEU A 421 22.41 -18.79 14.43
N SER A 422 23.48 -19.52 14.67
CA SER A 422 23.65 -20.34 15.86
C SER A 422 23.54 -19.51 17.13
N LEU A 423 22.80 -20.01 18.10
CA LEU A 423 22.63 -19.37 19.39
C LEU A 423 23.81 -19.67 20.31
N ASP A 424 24.18 -18.66 21.10
CA ASP A 424 25.00 -18.87 22.29
C ASP A 424 24.12 -19.53 23.37
N THR A 425 24.63 -20.56 24.02
CA THR A 425 23.90 -21.29 25.07
C THR A 425 24.32 -20.85 26.47
N ALA A 426 24.82 -19.62 26.62
CA ALA A 426 24.87 -18.93 27.89
C ALA A 426 23.44 -18.52 28.35
N GLY A 427 23.36 -17.94 29.56
CA GLY A 427 22.17 -17.23 30.02
C GLY A 427 20.88 -18.05 30.02
N VAL A 428 19.78 -17.42 29.60
CA VAL A 428 18.44 -18.04 29.54
C VAL A 428 18.31 -19.03 28.38
N ILE A 429 19.08 -18.82 27.30
CA ILE A 429 19.02 -19.68 26.12
C ILE A 429 19.56 -21.07 26.44
N GLY A 430 20.62 -21.17 27.24
CA GLY A 430 21.21 -22.44 27.67
C GLY A 430 20.42 -23.23 28.71
N GLN A 431 19.32 -22.69 29.25
CA GLN A 431 18.58 -23.36 30.32
C GLN A 431 17.84 -24.60 29.79
N PRO A 432 17.72 -25.68 30.58
CA PRO A 432 16.90 -26.83 30.23
C PRO A 432 15.46 -26.45 29.90
N GLU A 433 14.90 -25.44 30.57
CA GLU A 433 13.55 -24.94 30.28
C GLU A 433 13.41 -24.47 28.82
N THR A 434 14.48 -23.92 28.20
CA THR A 434 14.53 -23.53 26.78
C THR A 434 14.86 -24.71 25.88
N LEU A 435 15.99 -25.38 26.12
CA LEU A 435 16.57 -26.37 25.21
C LEU A 435 15.99 -27.77 25.35
N ALA A 436 15.38 -28.08 26.49
CA ALA A 436 14.91 -29.41 26.87
C ALA A 436 13.64 -29.35 27.76
N SER A 437 12.68 -28.48 27.41
CA SER A 437 11.42 -28.38 28.16
C SER A 437 10.80 -29.77 28.37
N PRO A 438 10.52 -30.22 29.61
CA PRO A 438 10.19 -31.63 29.89
C PRO A 438 9.01 -32.17 29.08
N ARG A 439 8.01 -31.31 28.83
CA ARG A 439 6.82 -31.67 28.05
C ARG A 439 7.12 -31.82 26.56
N LEU A 440 7.99 -30.96 26.02
CA LEU A 440 8.41 -31.05 24.63
C LEU A 440 9.35 -32.25 24.43
N VAL A 441 10.30 -32.47 25.34
CA VAL A 441 11.20 -33.64 25.29
C VAL A 441 10.42 -34.96 25.35
N THR A 442 9.41 -35.06 26.21
CA THR A 442 8.52 -36.24 26.25
C THR A 442 7.86 -36.49 24.90
N LEU A 443 7.34 -35.44 24.26
CA LEU A 443 6.73 -35.53 22.93
C LEU A 443 7.77 -35.87 21.84
N MET A 444 8.97 -35.28 21.92
CA MET A 444 10.06 -35.57 20.98
C MET A 444 10.51 -37.02 21.10
N ARG A 445 10.66 -37.55 22.32
CA ARG A 445 10.99 -38.97 22.55
C ARG A 445 9.91 -39.91 22.01
N GLU A 446 8.64 -39.52 22.07
CA GLU A 446 7.55 -40.31 21.48
C GLU A 446 7.56 -40.29 19.93
N LEU A 447 7.99 -39.17 19.33
CA LEU A 447 8.00 -38.99 17.87
C LEU A 447 9.29 -39.48 17.21
N LEU A 448 10.43 -39.28 17.87
CA LEU A 448 11.78 -39.51 17.36
C LEU A 448 12.49 -40.66 18.08
N GLY A 449 11.90 -41.27 19.10
CA GLY A 449 12.54 -42.32 19.91
C GLY A 449 13.29 -41.77 21.13
N ALA A 450 13.51 -42.65 22.12
CA ALA A 450 14.09 -42.28 23.41
C ALA A 450 15.51 -41.72 23.33
N ASP A 451 16.22 -42.04 22.24
CA ASP A 451 17.60 -41.66 21.93
C ASP A 451 17.71 -40.34 21.13
N CYS A 452 16.61 -39.61 20.92
CA CYS A 452 16.67 -38.35 20.18
C CYS A 452 17.65 -37.34 20.82
N ILE A 453 18.28 -36.53 19.97
CA ILE A 453 19.19 -35.44 20.38
C ILE A 453 18.63 -34.09 19.93
N LEU A 454 19.07 -33.00 20.57
CA LEU A 454 18.93 -31.65 20.04
C LEU A 454 20.06 -31.43 19.04
N GLY A 455 19.76 -31.47 17.75
CA GLY A 455 20.72 -31.34 16.66
C GLY A 455 21.20 -29.91 16.44
N SER A 456 20.33 -28.91 16.65
CA SER A 456 20.73 -27.51 16.54
C SER A 456 19.88 -26.55 17.37
N ALA A 457 20.48 -25.42 17.75
CA ALA A 457 19.77 -24.28 18.32
C ALA A 457 20.17 -23.00 17.59
N THR A 458 19.23 -22.41 16.84
CA THR A 458 19.46 -21.21 16.03
C THR A 458 18.40 -20.14 16.28
N SER A 459 18.69 -18.90 15.90
CA SER A 459 17.71 -17.83 15.77
C SER A 459 17.52 -17.51 14.30
N VAL A 460 16.28 -17.61 13.83
CA VAL A 460 15.88 -17.12 12.51
C VAL A 460 15.28 -15.74 12.70
N MET A 461 16.02 -14.74 12.24
CA MET A 461 15.63 -13.34 12.30
C MET A 461 15.08 -12.89 10.95
N SER A 462 13.81 -12.52 10.96
CA SER A 462 13.13 -11.92 9.80
C SER A 462 13.13 -10.41 9.97
N LEU A 463 13.96 -9.68 9.22
CA LEU A 463 13.99 -8.21 9.33
C LEU A 463 12.71 -7.60 8.71
N ASP A 464 12.46 -6.34 9.06
CA ASP A 464 11.41 -5.52 8.46
C ASP A 464 11.51 -5.57 6.92
N GLY A 465 10.38 -5.73 6.25
CA GLY A 465 10.31 -5.77 4.80
C GLY A 465 10.90 -7.02 4.13
N SER A 466 11.28 -8.07 4.88
CA SER A 466 11.74 -9.33 4.28
C SER A 466 10.64 -9.99 3.44
N ASP A 467 11.00 -10.47 2.26
CA ASP A 467 10.07 -11.18 1.37
C ASP A 467 9.66 -12.57 1.90
N ALA A 468 8.61 -13.12 1.30
CA ALA A 468 8.25 -14.52 1.48
C ALA A 468 9.32 -15.42 0.84
N GLN A 469 9.73 -16.48 1.55
CA GLN A 469 10.60 -17.50 0.99
C GLN A 469 9.88 -18.30 -0.11
N GLN A 470 10.67 -18.97 -0.94
CA GLN A 470 10.15 -20.03 -1.80
C GLN A 470 9.66 -21.21 -0.97
N TRP A 471 8.72 -21.99 -1.52
CA TRP A 471 8.34 -23.25 -0.90
C TRP A 471 9.54 -24.19 -0.87
N HIS A 472 9.85 -24.71 0.31
CA HIS A 472 10.97 -25.61 0.51
C HIS A 472 10.68 -26.61 1.64
N ARG A 473 11.57 -27.59 1.74
CA ARG A 473 11.75 -28.45 2.90
C ARG A 473 13.09 -28.06 3.51
N ASP A 474 13.30 -28.33 4.80
CA ASP A 474 14.53 -27.92 5.47
C ASP A 474 15.78 -28.60 4.88
N ASN A 475 15.59 -29.82 4.37
CA ASN A 475 16.63 -30.62 3.72
C ASN A 475 16.00 -31.49 2.62
N ASP A 476 16.85 -32.09 1.79
CA ASP A 476 16.43 -33.06 0.77
C ASP A 476 15.71 -34.27 1.40
N VAL A 477 14.83 -34.89 0.61
CA VAL A 477 14.18 -36.14 1.02
C VAL A 477 15.20 -37.28 1.08
N LEU A 478 15.12 -38.17 2.08
CA LEU A 478 16.11 -39.24 2.28
C LEU A 478 16.16 -40.28 1.15
N PHE A 479 15.01 -40.58 0.54
CA PHE A 479 14.86 -41.62 -0.48
C PHE A 479 14.09 -41.07 -1.70
N PRO A 480 14.66 -40.10 -2.45
CA PRO A 480 13.97 -39.47 -3.58
C PRO A 480 13.58 -40.49 -4.68
N GLU A 481 14.30 -41.60 -4.77
CA GLU A 481 14.05 -42.70 -5.69
C GLU A 481 12.86 -43.59 -5.28
N MET A 482 12.37 -43.46 -4.03
CA MET A 482 11.23 -44.20 -3.49
C MET A 482 10.14 -43.26 -2.95
N PRO A 483 9.46 -42.47 -3.79
CA PRO A 483 8.56 -41.41 -3.35
C PRO A 483 7.32 -41.88 -2.57
N SER A 484 6.95 -43.16 -2.69
CA SER A 484 5.83 -43.77 -1.96
C SER A 484 6.23 -44.36 -0.61
N LEU A 485 7.52 -44.34 -0.25
CA LEU A 485 7.99 -44.90 1.03
C LEU A 485 7.61 -43.96 2.18
N GLU A 486 6.74 -44.43 3.07
CA GLU A 486 6.46 -43.70 4.30
C GLU A 486 7.64 -43.83 5.27
N VAL A 487 8.32 -42.70 5.49
CA VAL A 487 9.41 -42.62 6.48
C VAL A 487 8.85 -42.04 7.78
N PRO A 488 9.18 -42.58 8.97
CA PRO A 488 8.91 -41.90 10.23
C PRO A 488 9.63 -40.54 10.32
N SER A 489 9.16 -39.64 11.18
CA SER A 489 9.89 -38.40 11.46
C SER A 489 11.30 -38.72 11.99
N TYR A 490 12.31 -38.07 11.44
CA TYR A 490 13.70 -38.21 11.88
C TYR A 490 14.34 -36.88 12.28
N SER A 491 13.69 -35.75 11.95
CA SER A 491 14.04 -34.42 12.41
C SER A 491 12.79 -33.54 12.51
N ILE A 492 12.64 -32.85 13.63
CA ILE A 492 11.50 -31.99 13.96
C ILE A 492 12.04 -30.67 14.49
N ALA A 493 11.67 -29.58 13.82
CA ALA A 493 11.94 -28.23 14.27
C ALA A 493 10.86 -27.79 15.28
N VAL A 494 11.27 -27.37 16.47
CA VAL A 494 10.45 -26.65 17.44
C VAL A 494 10.76 -25.16 17.29
N LEU A 495 9.79 -24.42 16.77
CA LEU A 495 9.90 -23.00 16.50
C LEU A 495 9.28 -22.24 17.66
N LEU A 496 10.10 -21.46 18.35
CA LEU A 496 9.76 -20.67 19.53
C LEU A 496 9.78 -19.18 19.17
N PRO A 497 8.62 -18.57 18.90
CA PRO A 497 8.54 -17.15 18.59
C PRO A 497 8.83 -16.30 19.82
N LEU A 498 9.74 -15.32 19.67
CA LEU A 498 10.02 -14.35 20.74
C LEU A 498 9.11 -13.11 20.66
N VAL A 499 8.33 -13.01 19.58
CA VAL A 499 7.23 -12.06 19.35
C VAL A 499 6.00 -12.84 18.86
N PRO A 500 4.76 -12.33 19.01
CA PRO A 500 3.58 -13.01 18.48
C PRO A 500 3.70 -13.19 16.96
N LEU A 501 3.40 -14.35 16.39
CA LEU A 501 3.41 -14.54 14.93
C LEU A 501 2.02 -14.38 14.35
N ASN A 502 1.92 -13.64 13.25
CA ASN A 502 0.69 -13.45 12.51
C ASN A 502 1.00 -13.19 11.02
N LYS A 503 -0.05 -12.94 10.22
CA LYS A 503 0.11 -12.64 8.78
C LYS A 503 0.87 -11.34 8.50
N GLN A 504 0.84 -10.38 9.42
CA GLN A 504 1.48 -9.08 9.23
C GLN A 504 3.00 -9.20 9.37
N ASN A 505 3.49 -9.88 10.40
CA ASN A 505 4.94 -10.02 10.63
C ASN A 505 5.55 -11.31 10.04
N GLY A 506 4.75 -12.07 9.30
CA GLY A 506 5.21 -13.12 8.39
C GLY A 506 5.36 -14.51 9.01
N SER A 507 4.33 -15.02 9.67
CA SER A 507 4.32 -16.41 10.18
C SER A 507 4.71 -17.44 9.11
N THR A 508 5.23 -18.60 9.52
CA THR A 508 5.61 -19.68 8.60
C THR A 508 4.36 -20.31 8.00
N GLU A 509 4.24 -20.27 6.67
CA GLU A 509 3.16 -20.96 5.96
C GLU A 509 3.60 -22.40 5.68
N MET A 510 2.70 -23.36 5.91
CA MET A 510 2.94 -24.79 5.84
C MET A 510 1.83 -25.50 5.09
N VAL A 511 2.14 -26.64 4.47
CA VAL A 511 1.17 -27.51 3.82
C VAL A 511 0.98 -28.76 4.67
N LEU A 512 -0.15 -28.86 5.37
CA LEU A 512 -0.43 -29.99 6.26
C LEU A 512 -0.43 -31.31 5.49
N GLY A 513 0.22 -32.34 6.04
CA GLY A 513 0.30 -33.68 5.45
C GLY A 513 1.35 -33.85 4.35
N SER A 514 2.00 -32.76 3.89
CA SER A 514 2.97 -32.81 2.78
C SER A 514 4.27 -33.56 3.08
N HIS A 515 4.51 -33.90 4.35
CA HIS A 515 5.61 -34.77 4.80
C HIS A 515 5.41 -36.24 4.42
N ARG A 516 4.18 -36.66 4.06
CA ARG A 516 3.82 -38.03 3.65
C ARG A 516 3.59 -38.20 2.15
N THR A 517 3.20 -37.14 1.45
CA THR A 517 2.69 -37.25 0.08
C THR A 517 3.72 -36.89 -1.01
N GLY A 518 4.92 -36.43 -0.62
CA GLY A 518 5.95 -35.99 -1.57
C GLY A 518 5.52 -34.80 -2.43
N ALA A 519 4.38 -34.15 -2.12
CA ALA A 519 3.78 -33.10 -2.95
C ALA A 519 4.77 -31.96 -3.22
N THR A 520 4.86 -31.55 -4.48
CA THR A 520 5.70 -30.42 -4.96
C THR A 520 4.90 -29.14 -5.16
N GLU A 521 3.58 -29.25 -5.34
CA GLU A 521 2.67 -28.11 -5.42
C GLU A 521 1.65 -28.15 -4.30
N PRO A 522 1.32 -27.00 -3.69
CA PRO A 522 0.54 -27.01 -2.47
C PRO A 522 -0.95 -27.10 -2.81
N GLU A 523 -1.60 -28.22 -2.47
CA GLU A 523 -3.05 -28.29 -2.48
C GLU A 523 -3.62 -27.15 -1.62
N ILE A 524 -4.47 -26.36 -2.27
CA ILE A 524 -5.10 -25.16 -1.75
C ILE A 524 -5.67 -25.31 -0.33
N GLN A 525 -6.23 -26.49 -0.05
CA GLN A 525 -7.08 -26.72 1.11
C GLN A 525 -6.30 -27.09 2.38
N SER A 526 -5.01 -27.42 2.27
CA SER A 526 -4.17 -27.86 3.40
C SER A 526 -3.14 -26.83 3.85
N ARG A 527 -3.13 -25.63 3.24
CA ARG A 527 -2.25 -24.52 3.65
C ARG A 527 -2.70 -23.95 5.00
N THR A 528 -1.72 -23.71 5.88
CA THR A 528 -1.94 -23.11 7.19
C THR A 528 -0.76 -22.23 7.61
N PHE A 529 -0.97 -21.39 8.61
CA PHE A 529 0.09 -20.65 9.31
C PHE A 529 -0.26 -20.62 10.81
N PRO A 530 0.73 -20.73 11.71
CA PRO A 530 0.49 -20.65 13.14
C PRO A 530 0.26 -19.17 13.52
N ASP A 531 -0.87 -18.89 14.18
CA ASP A 531 -1.14 -17.61 14.82
C ASP A 531 -0.82 -17.74 16.31
N THR A 532 0.37 -17.28 16.70
CA THR A 532 0.97 -17.60 18.01
C THR A 532 0.89 -16.41 18.96
N LYS A 533 0.61 -16.71 20.22
CA LYS A 533 0.81 -15.77 21.33
C LYS A 533 2.18 -15.97 21.96
N ILE A 534 2.63 -15.00 22.75
CA ILE A 534 3.85 -15.18 23.57
C ILE A 534 3.66 -16.37 24.51
N GLY A 535 4.66 -17.26 24.53
CA GLY A 535 4.63 -18.51 25.30
C GLY A 535 4.13 -19.72 24.50
N ASP A 536 3.59 -19.53 23.30
CA ASP A 536 3.31 -20.62 22.37
C ASP A 536 4.57 -21.03 21.61
N CYS A 537 4.61 -22.27 21.11
CA CYS A 537 5.55 -22.70 20.07
C CYS A 537 4.81 -23.52 19.01
N TYR A 538 5.46 -23.83 17.90
CA TYR A 538 4.92 -24.79 16.94
C TYR A 538 6.01 -25.75 16.46
N LEU A 539 5.58 -26.96 16.13
CA LEU A 539 6.44 -28.04 15.67
C LEU A 539 6.26 -28.19 14.16
N MET A 540 7.33 -28.53 13.46
CA MET A 540 7.33 -28.80 12.04
C MET A 540 8.25 -29.99 11.73
N ASP A 541 7.74 -30.98 11.01
CA ASP A 541 8.57 -32.05 10.45
C ASP A 541 9.48 -31.47 9.37
N CYS A 542 10.78 -31.82 9.35
CA CYS A 542 11.74 -31.31 8.37
C CYS A 542 11.33 -31.56 6.90
N ARG A 543 10.47 -32.55 6.65
CA ARG A 543 9.95 -32.90 5.32
C ARG A 543 8.70 -32.14 4.93
N LEU A 544 8.14 -31.34 5.84
CA LEU A 544 6.95 -30.56 5.57
C LEU A 544 7.27 -29.42 4.60
N LEU A 545 6.47 -29.31 3.54
CA LEU A 545 6.59 -28.19 2.60
C LEU A 545 6.14 -26.91 3.30
N HIS A 546 7.03 -25.94 3.37
CA HIS A 546 6.80 -24.69 4.10
C HIS A 546 7.55 -23.50 3.48
N ARG A 547 7.22 -22.30 3.96
CA ARG A 547 7.96 -21.06 3.66
C ARG A 547 7.75 -20.02 4.76
N GLY A 548 8.79 -19.26 5.10
CA GLY A 548 8.62 -18.05 5.91
C GLY A 548 7.90 -16.97 5.11
N MET A 549 6.80 -16.43 5.63
CA MET A 549 6.06 -15.37 4.95
C MET A 549 6.72 -14.00 5.14
N ALA A 550 6.34 -13.06 4.28
CA ALA A 550 6.87 -11.71 4.28
C ALA A 550 6.64 -11.00 5.62
N ASN A 551 7.67 -10.35 6.15
CA ASN A 551 7.55 -9.51 7.34
C ASN A 551 7.16 -8.08 6.93
N ASN A 552 5.86 -7.78 6.95
CA ASN A 552 5.32 -6.46 6.64
C ASN A 552 5.16 -5.56 7.89
N SER A 553 5.72 -5.95 9.05
CA SER A 553 5.79 -5.08 10.21
C SER A 553 7.03 -4.17 10.16
N ALA A 554 7.02 -3.13 10.99
CA ALA A 554 8.14 -2.20 11.12
C ALA A 554 9.28 -2.71 12.03
N THR A 555 9.22 -3.97 12.46
CA THR A 555 10.14 -4.54 13.46
C THR A 555 10.64 -5.91 13.04
N ALA A 556 11.86 -6.24 13.44
CA ALA A 556 12.38 -7.58 13.24
C ALA A 556 11.57 -8.60 14.04
N ARG A 557 11.39 -9.78 13.44
CA ARG A 557 10.69 -10.92 14.03
C ARG A 557 11.68 -12.06 14.28
N PRO A 558 12.22 -12.19 15.49
CA PRO A 558 13.06 -13.31 15.90
C PRO A 558 12.22 -14.54 16.27
N VAL A 559 12.67 -15.70 15.80
CA VAL A 559 12.16 -17.03 16.19
C VAL A 559 13.36 -17.91 16.53
N ILE A 560 13.35 -18.51 17.71
CA ILE A 560 14.33 -19.56 18.05
C ILE A 560 13.88 -20.85 17.37
N SER A 561 14.79 -21.54 16.67
CA SER A 561 14.57 -22.86 16.10
C SER A 561 15.41 -23.89 16.86
N LEU A 562 14.73 -24.83 17.51
CA LEU A 562 15.34 -25.97 18.20
C LEU A 562 15.03 -27.23 17.40
N VAL A 563 16.02 -27.79 16.72
CA VAL A 563 15.81 -28.97 15.87
C VAL A 563 16.16 -30.23 16.65
N TYR A 564 15.14 -31.03 16.97
CA TYR A 564 15.31 -32.34 17.58
C TYR A 564 15.39 -33.40 16.49
N GLN A 565 16.30 -34.35 16.60
CA GLN A 565 16.54 -35.31 15.54
C GLN A 565 16.99 -36.68 16.07
N LYS A 566 16.94 -37.67 15.18
CA LYS A 566 17.61 -38.95 15.35
C LYS A 566 19.13 -38.74 15.37
N PRO A 567 19.90 -39.44 16.23
CA PRO A 567 21.35 -39.24 16.34
C PRO A 567 22.15 -39.46 15.04
N TRP A 568 21.65 -40.31 14.15
CA TRP A 568 22.29 -40.60 12.86
C TRP A 568 22.02 -39.54 11.79
N TYR A 569 21.05 -38.65 11.99
CA TYR A 569 20.71 -37.62 11.01
C TYR A 569 21.71 -36.45 11.10
N ARG A 570 22.21 -36.01 9.94
CA ARG A 570 23.13 -34.89 9.84
C ARG A 570 22.59 -33.87 8.84
N ASP A 571 22.35 -32.66 9.31
CA ASP A 571 22.12 -31.52 8.44
C ASP A 571 23.46 -31.06 7.84
N TYR A 572 23.65 -31.37 6.56
CA TYR A 572 24.86 -31.05 5.82
C TYR A 572 24.77 -29.71 5.06
N GLN A 573 23.62 -29.04 5.08
CA GLN A 573 23.39 -27.81 4.31
C GLN A 573 23.60 -26.57 5.18
N ASN A 574 23.06 -26.56 6.39
CA ASN A 574 22.92 -25.37 7.22
C ASN A 574 24.11 -25.07 8.15
N PHE A 575 24.96 -26.07 8.42
CA PHE A 575 25.99 -26.02 9.47
C PHE A 575 27.41 -26.28 8.96
N ASN A 576 27.69 -25.93 7.70
CA ASN A 576 29.04 -26.00 7.13
C ASN A 576 29.94 -24.82 7.55
N LEU A 577 29.34 -23.70 7.94
CA LEU A 577 30.04 -22.44 8.25
C LEU A 577 29.84 -21.98 9.70
N GLN A 578 29.02 -22.69 10.48
CA GLN A 578 28.69 -22.39 11.86
C GLN A 578 28.37 -23.69 12.62
N SER A 579 28.67 -23.75 13.92
CA SER A 579 28.34 -24.92 14.75
C SER A 579 26.82 -25.05 14.92
N ALA A 580 26.28 -26.26 14.77
CA ALA A 580 24.85 -26.50 14.93
C ALA A 580 24.35 -26.28 16.37
N LEU A 581 25.17 -26.68 17.34
CA LEU A 581 24.94 -26.51 18.76
C LEU A 581 26.30 -26.45 19.44
N ASN A 582 26.47 -25.54 20.41
CA ASN A 582 27.65 -25.50 21.26
C ASN A 582 27.16 -25.61 22.71
N ILE A 583 27.71 -26.53 23.51
CA ILE A 583 27.30 -26.70 24.91
C ILE A 583 28.54 -26.72 25.79
N SER A 584 28.62 -25.74 26.70
CA SER A 584 29.67 -25.72 27.72
C SER A 584 29.43 -26.79 28.81
N ALA A 585 30.48 -27.17 29.53
CA ALA A 585 30.36 -28.08 30.67
C ALA A 585 29.41 -27.51 31.76
N ASP A 586 29.45 -26.20 32.00
CA ASP A 586 28.53 -25.50 32.90
C ASP A 586 27.08 -25.60 32.41
N THR A 587 26.84 -25.32 31.13
CA THR A 587 25.51 -25.47 30.51
C THR A 587 25.00 -26.90 30.63
N LEU A 588 25.83 -27.91 30.31
CA LEU A 588 25.48 -29.32 30.43
C LEU A 588 25.09 -29.70 31.87
N SER A 589 25.84 -29.19 32.86
CA SER A 589 25.61 -29.51 34.28
C SER A 589 24.23 -29.09 34.80
N LYS A 590 23.59 -28.11 34.13
CA LYS A 590 22.25 -27.62 34.49
C LYS A 590 21.13 -28.57 34.08
N PHE A 591 21.38 -29.51 33.17
CA PHE A 591 20.40 -30.46 32.68
C PHE A 591 20.22 -31.62 33.67
N PRO A 592 18.98 -32.09 33.89
CA PRO A 592 18.73 -33.38 34.53
C PRO A 592 19.57 -34.48 33.88
N VAL A 593 20.09 -35.42 34.67
CA VAL A 593 21.03 -36.45 34.21
C VAL A 593 20.45 -37.27 33.05
N GLU A 594 19.14 -37.53 33.10
CA GLU A 594 18.36 -38.23 32.08
C GLU A 594 18.25 -37.46 30.75
N ASP A 595 18.38 -36.13 30.77
CA ASP A 595 18.24 -35.27 29.60
C ASP A 595 19.61 -34.78 29.08
N GLN A 596 20.70 -34.95 29.83
CA GLN A 596 22.05 -34.65 29.36
C GLN A 596 22.41 -35.30 28.01
N PRO A 597 22.04 -36.57 27.72
CA PRO A 597 22.32 -37.17 26.41
C PRO A 597 21.77 -36.39 25.21
N LEU A 598 20.70 -35.60 25.41
CA LEU A 598 20.09 -34.77 24.38
C LEU A 598 21.09 -33.78 23.76
N VAL A 599 21.99 -33.25 24.58
CA VAL A 599 22.90 -32.13 24.23
C VAL A 599 24.38 -32.47 24.41
N ARG A 600 24.72 -33.55 25.12
CA ARG A 600 26.10 -33.95 25.43
C ARG A 600 26.97 -34.15 24.19
N TRP A 601 26.39 -34.57 23.08
CA TRP A 601 27.13 -34.75 21.82
C TRP A 601 27.76 -33.43 21.32
N ALA A 602 27.19 -32.29 21.71
CA ALA A 602 27.65 -30.94 21.37
C ALA A 602 28.61 -30.35 22.42
N CYS A 603 29.01 -31.14 23.42
CA CYS A 603 30.08 -30.78 24.35
C CYS A 603 31.43 -31.11 23.70
N GLY A 604 32.14 -30.09 23.21
CA GLY A 604 33.52 -30.19 22.74
C GLY A 604 34.45 -29.41 23.66
N GLU A 605 35.62 -29.98 23.95
CA GLU A 605 36.74 -29.29 24.60
C GLU A 605 37.05 -28.00 23.82
N THR A 606 37.25 -26.90 24.56
CA THR A 606 37.69 -25.61 24.02
C THR A 606 38.74 -25.81 22.91
N PRO A 607 38.63 -25.15 21.75
CA PRO A 607 39.51 -25.37 20.61
C PRO A 607 41.01 -25.25 20.94
#